data_AF-A0A6S5D8C4-F1
#
_entry.id   AF-A0A6S5D8C4-F1
#
_cell.length_a   1.000
_cell.length_b   1.000
_cell.length_c   1.000
_cell.angle_alpha   90.00
_cell.angle_beta   90.00
_cell.angle_gamma   90.00
#
_symmetry.space_group_name_H-M   'P 1'
#
loop_
_entity.id
_entity.type
_entity.pdbx_description
1 polymer ?
#
loop_
_entity_poly.entity_id
_entity_poly.type
_entity_poly.pdbx_seq_one_letter_code
_entity_poly.pdbx_strand_id
1 'polypeptide(L)'
;MINGILRPFWMDNQAENLAATHAGLMPPHVVTEQFYDMIWMGGSGATLSLVLAMLIFARSQHIKKMTRLAAGSSIFNINEPILFGLPVIMNPIMLIPFNLVPVVLVTIQYIAMASGVVSTTTGVYIPWTLPPVISGFIVTGHLSGALIQLFNLVIGAMIYLPFLKVLDRQYQAAEHPAEHHGESSHSLQSHKKVSNG
;
A
#
# COMPACT_ATOMS: atom_id res chain seq x y z
N MET A 1 18.76 -3.82 -4.56
CA MET A 1 19.84 -4.78 -4.91
C MET A 1 19.32 -6.21 -5.09
N ILE A 2 18.33 -6.67 -4.30
CA ILE A 2 17.73 -8.01 -4.46
C ILE A 2 17.03 -8.18 -5.83
N ASN A 3 16.26 -7.18 -6.28
CA ASN A 3 15.62 -7.23 -7.61
C ASN A 3 16.64 -7.44 -8.74
N GLY A 4 17.84 -6.87 -8.66
CA GLY A 4 18.85 -7.03 -9.73
C GLY A 4 19.37 -8.47 -9.88
N ILE A 5 19.29 -9.27 -8.81
CA ILE A 5 19.72 -10.67 -8.79
C ILE A 5 18.57 -11.60 -9.16
N LEU A 6 17.36 -11.32 -8.71
CA LEU A 6 16.19 -12.18 -8.93
C LEU A 6 15.50 -11.94 -10.28
N ARG A 7 15.62 -10.74 -10.84
CA ARG A 7 14.92 -10.35 -12.07
C ARG A 7 15.21 -11.25 -13.27
N PRO A 8 16.45 -11.75 -13.52
CA PRO A 8 16.68 -12.71 -14.60
C PRO A 8 15.77 -13.95 -14.50
N PHE A 9 15.67 -14.54 -13.30
CA PHE A 9 14.80 -15.71 -13.07
C PHE A 9 13.32 -15.39 -13.30
N TRP A 10 12.87 -14.19 -12.91
CA TRP A 10 11.49 -13.76 -13.16
C TRP A 10 11.21 -13.53 -14.64
N MET A 11 12.18 -13.01 -15.39
CA MET A 11 12.08 -12.81 -16.83
C MET A 11 12.07 -14.15 -17.58
N ASP A 12 12.83 -15.14 -17.13
CA ASP A 12 12.81 -16.49 -17.70
C ASP A 12 11.43 -17.14 -17.51
N ASN A 13 10.90 -17.13 -16.28
CA ASN A 13 9.53 -17.61 -16.00
C ASN A 13 8.47 -16.87 -16.84
N GLN A 14 8.65 -15.56 -17.02
CA GLN A 14 7.76 -14.74 -17.82
C GLN A 14 7.80 -15.14 -19.29
N ALA A 15 8.98 -15.43 -19.84
CA ALA A 15 9.14 -15.87 -21.23
C ALA A 15 8.47 -17.24 -21.46
N GLU A 16 8.60 -18.17 -20.51
CA GLU A 16 7.92 -19.47 -20.57
C GLU A 16 6.39 -19.32 -20.50
N ASN A 17 5.87 -18.44 -19.64
CA ASN A 17 4.45 -18.12 -19.58
C ASN A 17 3.93 -17.50 -20.89
N LEU A 18 4.71 -16.63 -21.51
CA LEU A 18 4.35 -16.01 -22.79
C LEU A 18 4.26 -17.06 -23.90
N ALA A 19 5.24 -17.98 -23.95
CA ALA A 19 5.23 -19.09 -24.91
C ALA A 19 4.01 -20.01 -24.71
N ALA A 20 3.70 -20.37 -23.47
CA ALA A 20 2.51 -21.17 -23.14
C ALA A 20 1.22 -20.46 -23.56
N THR A 21 1.09 -19.17 -23.27
CA THR A 21 -0.08 -18.36 -23.63
C THR A 21 -0.27 -18.30 -25.16
N HIS A 22 0.82 -18.07 -25.92
CA HIS A 22 0.76 -18.07 -27.39
C HIS A 22 0.37 -19.43 -27.98
N ALA A 23 0.73 -20.53 -27.31
CA ALA A 23 0.30 -21.88 -27.68
C ALA A 23 -1.13 -22.23 -27.23
N GLY A 24 -1.85 -21.31 -26.57
CA GLY A 24 -3.17 -21.55 -26.00
C GLY A 24 -3.15 -22.47 -24.77
N LEU A 25 -1.98 -22.65 -24.15
CA LEU A 25 -1.78 -23.45 -22.95
C LEU A 25 -1.86 -22.57 -21.70
N MET A 26 -2.11 -23.19 -20.54
CA MET A 26 -2.10 -22.49 -19.26
C MET A 26 -0.67 -22.07 -18.89
N PRO A 27 -0.44 -20.82 -18.44
CA PRO A 27 0.88 -20.37 -18.02
C PRO A 27 1.37 -21.16 -16.78
N PRO A 28 2.55 -21.80 -16.83
CA PRO A 28 3.00 -22.71 -15.77
C PRO A 28 3.50 -22.00 -14.51
N HIS A 29 3.98 -20.76 -14.61
CA HIS A 29 4.62 -20.07 -13.49
C HIS A 29 3.72 -19.01 -12.86
N VAL A 30 3.62 -19.06 -11.53
CA VAL A 30 2.92 -18.01 -10.76
C VAL A 30 3.80 -16.78 -10.58
N VAL A 31 5.10 -16.99 -10.31
CA VAL A 31 6.04 -15.92 -9.96
C VAL A 31 6.78 -15.45 -11.21
N THR A 32 6.39 -14.27 -11.69
CA THR A 32 6.99 -13.55 -12.82
C THR A 32 7.31 -12.11 -12.42
N GLU A 33 7.88 -11.29 -13.31
CA GLU A 33 8.12 -9.88 -13.01
C GLU A 33 6.79 -9.14 -12.74
N GLN A 34 5.77 -9.40 -13.56
CA GLN A 34 4.46 -8.74 -13.43
C GLN A 34 3.68 -9.21 -12.20
N PHE A 35 3.98 -10.40 -11.67
CA PHE A 35 3.43 -10.82 -10.38
C PHE A 35 3.76 -9.81 -9.28
N TYR A 36 5.01 -9.33 -9.22
CA TYR A 36 5.44 -8.32 -8.24
C TYR A 36 4.91 -6.93 -8.57
N ASP A 37 4.91 -6.52 -9.84
CA ASP A 37 4.35 -5.24 -10.25
C ASP A 37 2.84 -5.15 -9.92
N MET A 38 2.13 -6.27 -9.96
CA MET A 38 0.72 -6.32 -9.54
C MET A 38 0.54 -6.03 -8.04
N ILE A 39 1.56 -6.26 -7.21
CA ILE A 39 1.51 -6.11 -5.75
C ILE A 39 2.00 -4.74 -5.31
N TRP A 40 3.03 -4.20 -5.97
CA TRP A 40 3.61 -2.88 -5.68
C TRP A 40 2.72 -1.72 -6.18
N MET A 41 1.44 -1.80 -5.85
CA MET A 41 0.43 -0.80 -6.16
C MET A 41 0.72 0.50 -5.41
N GLY A 42 0.96 1.57 -6.15
CA GLY A 42 1.44 2.82 -5.62
C GLY A 42 2.91 2.81 -5.27
N GLY A 43 3.72 1.86 -5.75
CA GLY A 43 5.16 1.78 -5.51
C GLY A 43 5.55 0.91 -4.31
N SER A 44 6.72 1.19 -3.73
CA SER A 44 7.24 0.46 -2.57
C SER A 44 6.28 0.54 -1.38
N GLY A 45 6.10 -0.58 -0.68
CA GLY A 45 5.16 -0.69 0.44
C GLY A 45 3.68 -0.79 0.03
N ALA A 46 3.37 -0.89 -1.25
CA ALA A 46 1.99 -0.82 -1.76
C ALA A 46 1.26 0.46 -1.30
N THR A 47 1.95 1.61 -1.40
CA THR A 47 1.53 2.90 -0.85
C THR A 47 0.24 3.46 -1.43
N LEU A 48 -0.28 2.95 -2.55
CA LEU A 48 -1.62 3.33 -3.02
C LEU A 48 -2.69 2.90 -2.01
N SER A 49 -2.46 1.79 -1.31
CA SER A 49 -3.33 1.33 -0.22
C SER A 49 -3.34 2.30 0.97
N LEU A 50 -2.18 2.88 1.29
CA LEU A 50 -2.06 3.93 2.30
C LEU A 50 -2.79 5.20 1.85
N VAL A 51 -2.59 5.63 0.60
CA VAL A 51 -3.30 6.78 0.02
C VAL A 51 -4.81 6.57 0.05
N LEU A 52 -5.29 5.37 -0.28
CA LEU A 52 -6.71 5.02 -0.16
C LEU A 52 -7.21 5.17 1.28
N ALA A 53 -6.45 4.66 2.26
CA ALA A 53 -6.79 4.83 3.67
C ALA A 53 -6.80 6.31 4.08
N MET A 54 -5.85 7.12 3.60
CA MET A 54 -5.78 8.55 3.85
C MET A 54 -6.97 9.31 3.22
N LEU A 55 -7.37 8.96 1.99
CA LEU A 55 -8.52 9.58 1.31
C LEU A 55 -9.81 9.39 2.11
N ILE A 56 -10.00 8.22 2.71
CA ILE A 56 -11.23 7.86 3.41
C ILE A 56 -11.22 8.33 4.87
N PHE A 57 -10.08 8.22 5.56
CA PHE A 57 -10.03 8.34 7.03
C PHE A 57 -9.20 9.49 7.57
N ALA A 58 -8.42 10.21 6.76
CA ALA A 58 -7.58 11.31 7.27
C ALA A 58 -8.42 12.45 7.85
N ARG A 59 -8.01 12.95 9.02
CA ARG A 59 -8.68 14.04 9.72
C ARG A 59 -7.81 15.28 9.85
N SER A 60 -6.50 15.13 10.12
CA SER A 60 -5.55 16.26 10.20
C SER A 60 -5.44 17.01 8.87
N GLN A 61 -5.19 18.31 8.94
CA GLN A 61 -5.02 19.13 7.75
C GLN A 61 -3.73 18.76 7.01
N HIS A 62 -2.69 18.38 7.74
CA HIS A 62 -1.43 17.92 7.18
C HIS A 62 -1.61 16.67 6.31
N ILE A 63 -2.21 15.60 6.85
CA ILE A 63 -2.41 14.37 6.09
C ILE A 63 -3.35 14.62 4.91
N LYS A 64 -4.45 15.38 5.07
CA LYS A 64 -5.36 15.72 3.96
C LYS A 64 -4.68 16.46 2.82
N LYS A 65 -3.82 17.45 3.13
CA LYS A 65 -3.04 18.16 2.12
C LYS A 65 -2.10 17.20 1.40
N MET A 66 -1.45 16.32 2.14
CA MET A 66 -0.57 15.33 1.55
C MET A 66 -1.32 14.34 0.65
N THR A 67 -2.50 13.87 1.07
CA THR A 67 -3.34 12.98 0.24
C THR A 67 -3.61 13.59 -1.13
N ARG A 68 -3.93 14.88 -1.20
CA ARG A 68 -4.22 15.57 -2.47
C ARG A 68 -2.99 15.66 -3.37
N LEU A 69 -1.82 15.89 -2.80
CA LEU A 69 -0.56 15.97 -3.54
C LEU A 69 -0.15 14.59 -4.08
N ALA A 70 -0.30 13.56 -3.26
CA ALA A 70 0.18 12.22 -3.56
C ALA A 70 -0.78 11.36 -4.38
N ALA A 71 -2.10 11.62 -4.34
CA ALA A 71 -3.08 10.75 -4.98
C ALA A 71 -2.83 10.61 -6.49
N GLY A 72 -2.48 11.71 -7.17
CA GLY A 72 -2.22 11.70 -8.61
C GLY A 72 -1.02 10.83 -8.99
N SER A 73 0.13 11.01 -8.33
CA SER A 73 1.35 10.24 -8.64
C SER A 73 1.20 8.77 -8.23
N SER A 74 0.51 8.49 -7.12
CA SER A 74 0.37 7.14 -6.58
C SER A 74 -0.44 6.21 -7.48
N ILE A 75 -1.37 6.76 -8.27
CA ILE A 75 -2.12 5.97 -9.27
C ILE A 75 -1.18 5.38 -10.33
N PHE A 76 -0.10 6.09 -10.66
CA PHE A 76 0.93 5.64 -11.61
C PHE A 76 2.12 4.97 -10.91
N ASN A 77 1.92 4.48 -9.69
CA ASN A 77 2.92 3.80 -8.88
C ASN A 77 4.13 4.66 -8.46
N ILE A 78 4.01 6.00 -8.55
CA ILE A 78 5.05 6.97 -8.14
C ILE A 78 4.76 7.45 -6.71
N ASN A 79 5.70 7.19 -5.79
CA ASN A 79 5.43 7.21 -4.35
C ASN A 79 6.34 8.12 -3.51
N GLU A 80 7.29 8.80 -4.14
CA GLU A 80 8.18 9.76 -3.52
C GLU A 80 7.41 10.86 -2.75
N PRO A 81 6.29 11.42 -3.27
CA PRO A 81 5.53 12.40 -2.51
C PRO A 81 5.05 11.86 -1.15
N ILE A 82 4.61 10.60 -1.09
CA ILE A 82 4.20 9.94 0.16
C ILE A 82 5.39 9.63 1.04
N LEU A 83 6.45 9.04 0.49
CA LEU A 83 7.60 8.58 1.28
C LEU A 83 8.36 9.71 1.95
N PHE A 84 8.43 10.88 1.30
CA PHE A 84 9.18 12.03 1.79
C PHE A 84 8.32 13.04 2.52
N GLY A 85 7.08 13.27 2.10
CA GLY A 85 6.27 14.30 2.75
C GLY A 85 5.26 13.76 3.77
N LEU A 86 5.00 12.44 3.81
CA LEU A 86 4.79 11.78 5.10
C LEU A 86 6.13 11.14 5.46
N PRO A 87 6.64 11.25 6.69
CA PRO A 87 7.90 10.63 7.06
C PRO A 87 7.74 9.11 7.22
N VAL A 88 7.26 8.39 6.20
CA VAL A 88 6.97 6.94 6.24
C VAL A 88 8.25 6.15 6.54
N ILE A 89 9.36 6.53 5.90
CA ILE A 89 10.66 5.88 6.09
C ILE A 89 11.30 6.28 7.43
N MET A 90 11.08 7.52 7.87
CA MET A 90 11.68 8.06 9.09
C MET A 90 10.84 7.80 10.35
N ASN A 91 9.60 7.33 10.20
CA ASN A 91 8.70 7.02 11.30
C ASN A 91 8.67 5.50 11.54
N PRO A 92 9.23 5.00 12.66
CA PRO A 92 9.24 3.57 12.97
C PRO A 92 7.85 2.93 13.00
N ILE A 93 6.80 3.69 13.36
CA ILE A 93 5.42 3.22 13.40
C ILE A 93 4.92 2.91 11.98
N MET A 94 5.26 3.76 11.01
CA MET A 94 4.86 3.58 9.61
C MET A 94 5.73 2.58 8.86
N LEU A 95 6.96 2.36 9.32
CA LEU A 95 7.87 1.35 8.76
C LEU A 95 7.31 -0.07 8.94
N ILE A 96 6.54 -0.32 10.00
CA ILE A 96 5.88 -1.61 10.26
C ILE A 96 4.90 -1.98 9.14
N PRO A 97 3.81 -1.23 8.88
CA PRO A 97 2.87 -1.56 7.81
C PRO A 97 3.52 -1.46 6.43
N PHE A 98 4.51 -0.57 6.25
CA PHE A 98 5.25 -0.44 4.99
C PHE A 98 5.92 -1.74 4.54
N ASN A 99 6.43 -2.54 5.48
CA ASN A 99 7.02 -3.85 5.16
C ASN A 99 5.99 -4.99 5.25
N LEU A 100 5.06 -4.90 6.20
CA LEU A 100 4.06 -5.95 6.43
C LEU A 100 3.07 -6.08 5.27
N VAL A 101 2.59 -4.95 4.73
CA VAL A 101 1.58 -4.97 3.65
C VAL A 101 2.09 -5.74 2.42
N PRO A 102 3.27 -5.44 1.83
CA PRO A 102 3.79 -6.23 0.72
C PRO A 102 3.86 -7.73 1.00
N VAL A 103 4.33 -8.14 2.18
CA VAL A 103 4.42 -9.56 2.55
C VAL A 103 3.05 -10.23 2.56
N VAL A 104 2.05 -9.56 3.14
CA VAL A 104 0.67 -10.06 3.17
C VAL A 104 0.08 -10.15 1.77
N LEU A 105 0.26 -9.12 0.94
CA LEU A 105 -0.28 -9.09 -0.42
C LEU A 105 0.39 -10.13 -1.34
N VAL A 106 1.72 -10.32 -1.24
CA VAL A 106 2.44 -11.41 -1.92
C VAL A 106 1.84 -12.75 -1.54
N THR A 107 1.63 -12.99 -0.25
CA THR A 107 1.10 -14.27 0.25
C THR A 107 -0.30 -14.54 -0.29
N ILE A 108 -1.19 -13.57 -0.20
CA ILE A 108 -2.57 -13.66 -0.69
C ILE A 108 -2.58 -13.92 -2.20
N GLN A 109 -1.84 -13.13 -2.97
CA GLN A 109 -1.83 -13.23 -4.43
C GLN A 109 -1.21 -14.54 -4.90
N TYR A 110 -0.12 -14.99 -4.27
CA TYR A 110 0.50 -16.27 -4.58
C TYR A 110 -0.46 -17.43 -4.36
N ILE A 111 -1.12 -17.50 -3.21
CA ILE A 111 -2.08 -18.56 -2.90
C ILE A 111 -3.27 -18.50 -3.87
N ALA A 112 -3.79 -17.30 -4.15
CA ALA A 112 -4.93 -17.13 -5.06
C ALA A 112 -4.61 -17.59 -6.50
N MET A 113 -3.39 -17.33 -6.98
CA MET A 113 -2.94 -17.79 -8.30
C MET A 113 -2.57 -19.27 -8.31
N ALA A 114 -1.86 -19.76 -7.30
CA ALA A 114 -1.45 -21.17 -7.19
C ALA A 114 -2.63 -22.13 -7.02
N SER A 115 -3.72 -21.68 -6.39
CA SER A 115 -4.96 -22.46 -6.26
C SER A 115 -5.89 -22.37 -7.47
N GLY A 116 -5.56 -21.54 -8.47
CA GLY A 116 -6.38 -21.33 -9.67
C GLY A 116 -7.61 -20.45 -9.46
N VAL A 117 -7.80 -19.84 -8.28
CA VAL A 117 -8.87 -18.86 -8.03
C VAL A 117 -8.66 -17.60 -8.87
N VAL A 118 -7.41 -17.24 -9.11
CA VAL A 118 -7.00 -16.11 -9.96
C VAL A 118 -6.13 -16.64 -11.09
N SER A 119 -6.39 -16.21 -12.32
CA SER A 119 -5.55 -16.53 -13.47
C SER A 119 -4.10 -16.08 -13.26
N THR A 120 -3.15 -16.95 -13.63
CA THR A 120 -1.72 -16.64 -13.61
C THR A 120 -1.37 -15.59 -14.65
N THR A 121 -0.20 -14.96 -14.51
CA THR A 121 0.25 -13.92 -15.45
C THR A 121 0.55 -14.54 -16.82
N THR A 122 0.03 -13.94 -17.89
CA THR A 122 0.19 -14.40 -19.29
C THR A 122 1.62 -14.32 -19.82
N GLY A 123 2.51 -13.59 -19.14
CA GLY A 123 3.87 -13.32 -19.62
C GLY A 123 4.01 -12.03 -20.42
N VAL A 124 2.91 -11.33 -20.71
CA VAL A 124 2.95 -10.01 -21.34
C VAL A 124 3.64 -9.01 -20.42
N TYR A 125 4.69 -8.36 -20.93
CA TYR A 125 5.37 -7.27 -20.23
C TYR A 125 4.58 -5.97 -20.40
N ILE A 126 4.21 -5.35 -19.29
CA ILE A 126 3.60 -4.01 -19.26
C ILE A 126 4.47 -3.06 -18.44
N PRO A 127 4.43 -1.74 -18.71
CA PRO A 127 5.09 -0.78 -17.84
C PRO A 127 4.53 -0.83 -16.42
N TRP A 128 5.41 -0.84 -15.42
CA TRP A 128 5.05 -0.82 -14.00
C TRP A 128 4.27 0.45 -13.60
N THR A 129 4.29 1.52 -14.40
CA THR A 129 3.50 2.75 -14.15
C THR A 129 2.03 2.63 -14.53
N LEU A 130 1.61 1.51 -15.15
CA LEU A 130 0.23 1.32 -15.53
C LEU A 130 -0.67 1.27 -14.28
N PRO A 131 -1.79 2.00 -14.23
CA PRO A 131 -2.64 2.04 -13.05
C PRO A 131 -3.07 0.65 -12.57
N PRO A 132 -3.03 0.41 -11.24
CA PRO A 132 -3.59 -0.80 -10.65
C PRO A 132 -5.05 -1.03 -11.05
N VAL A 133 -5.50 -2.27 -10.93
CA VAL A 133 -6.75 -2.83 -11.47
C VAL A 133 -6.69 -3.02 -12.99
N ILE A 134 -6.33 -1.98 -13.76
CA ILE A 134 -6.17 -2.10 -15.22
C ILE A 134 -4.98 -3.01 -15.53
N SER A 135 -3.86 -2.81 -14.83
CA SER A 135 -2.67 -3.64 -14.98
C SER A 135 -2.95 -5.12 -14.70
N GLY A 136 -3.67 -5.43 -13.63
CA GLY A 136 -4.03 -6.81 -13.28
C GLY A 136 -4.90 -7.50 -14.33
N PHE A 137 -5.86 -6.78 -14.94
CA PHE A 137 -6.66 -7.32 -16.03
C PHE A 137 -5.80 -7.67 -17.25
N ILE A 138 -4.92 -6.76 -17.67
CA ILE A 138 -4.09 -6.95 -18.87
C ILE A 138 -3.05 -8.06 -18.65
N VAL A 139 -2.36 -8.07 -17.51
CA VAL A 139 -1.30 -9.04 -17.21
C VAL A 139 -1.85 -10.47 -17.16
N THR A 140 -3.03 -10.65 -16.57
CA THR A 140 -3.64 -11.98 -16.44
C THR A 140 -4.53 -12.36 -17.62
N GLY A 141 -4.86 -11.39 -18.49
CA GLY A 141 -5.83 -11.57 -19.57
C GLY A 141 -7.25 -11.91 -19.09
N HIS A 142 -7.52 -11.76 -17.79
CA HIS A 142 -8.74 -12.23 -17.15
C HIS A 142 -9.22 -11.28 -16.05
N LEU A 143 -10.54 -11.21 -15.83
CA LEU A 143 -11.13 -10.29 -14.85
C LEU A 143 -10.65 -10.56 -13.41
N SER A 144 -10.29 -11.81 -13.10
CA SER A 144 -9.75 -12.17 -11.78
C SER A 144 -8.51 -11.38 -11.39
N GLY A 145 -7.66 -10.98 -12.35
CA GLY A 145 -6.47 -10.17 -12.07
C GLY A 145 -6.80 -8.75 -11.61
N ALA A 146 -7.85 -8.14 -12.18
CA ALA A 146 -8.38 -6.86 -11.72
C ALA A 146 -8.98 -6.98 -10.30
N LEU A 147 -9.75 -8.05 -10.07
CA LEU A 147 -10.41 -8.29 -8.79
C LEU A 147 -9.42 -8.53 -7.64
N ILE A 148 -8.35 -9.29 -7.86
CA ILE A 148 -7.34 -9.52 -6.82
C ILE A 148 -6.58 -8.24 -6.47
N GLN A 149 -6.32 -7.35 -7.43
CA GLN A 149 -5.69 -6.06 -7.14
C GLN A 149 -6.62 -5.15 -6.34
N LEU A 150 -7.91 -5.10 -6.68
CA LEU A 150 -8.90 -4.35 -5.91
C LEU A 150 -9.00 -4.90 -4.48
N PHE A 151 -9.05 -6.23 -4.33
CA PHE A 151 -9.05 -6.88 -3.03
C PHE A 151 -7.78 -6.55 -2.23
N ASN A 152 -6.61 -6.71 -2.83
CA ASN A 152 -5.33 -6.40 -2.21
C ASN A 152 -5.22 -4.93 -1.80
N LEU A 153 -5.78 -4.00 -2.59
CA LEU A 153 -5.79 -2.58 -2.26
C LEU A 153 -6.62 -2.31 -0.99
N VAL A 154 -7.77 -2.98 -0.84
CA VAL A 154 -8.61 -2.89 0.36
C VAL A 154 -7.92 -3.53 1.56
N ILE A 155 -7.35 -4.73 1.41
CA ILE A 155 -6.58 -5.40 2.49
C ILE A 155 -5.43 -4.51 2.95
N GLY A 156 -4.63 -3.99 2.02
CA GLY A 156 -3.53 -3.08 2.33
C GLY A 156 -4.02 -1.83 3.08
N ALA A 157 -5.13 -1.23 2.65
CA ALA A 157 -5.69 -0.05 3.29
C ALA A 157 -6.14 -0.35 4.72
N MET A 158 -6.76 -1.52 4.96
CA MET A 158 -7.15 -1.96 6.30
C MET A 158 -5.96 -2.21 7.22
N ILE A 159 -4.85 -2.75 6.70
CA ILE A 159 -3.62 -2.96 7.48
C ILE A 159 -2.94 -1.62 7.79
N TYR A 160 -2.93 -0.67 6.85
CA TYR A 160 -2.38 0.67 7.09
C TYR A 160 -3.23 1.50 8.07
N LEU A 161 -4.55 1.29 8.09
CA LEU A 161 -5.50 2.10 8.85
C LEU A 161 -5.16 2.30 10.34
N PRO A 162 -4.82 1.27 11.15
CA PRO A 162 -4.48 1.48 12.56
C PRO A 162 -3.26 2.39 12.74
N PHE A 163 -2.23 2.23 11.92
CA PHE A 163 -1.02 3.05 11.97
C PHE A 163 -1.27 4.48 11.49
N LEU A 164 -2.06 4.62 10.42
CA LEU A 164 -2.52 5.91 9.94
C LEU A 164 -3.29 6.67 11.03
N LYS A 165 -4.18 6.01 11.77
CA LYS A 165 -4.93 6.66 12.86
C LYS A 165 -4.02 7.19 13.98
N VAL A 166 -2.94 6.46 14.30
CA VAL A 166 -1.95 6.92 15.29
C VAL A 166 -1.22 8.15 14.77
N LEU A 167 -0.73 8.09 13.52
CA LEU A 167 -0.04 9.20 12.88
C LEU A 167 -0.92 10.45 12.75
N ASP A 168 -2.16 10.27 12.31
CA ASP A 168 -3.14 11.35 12.13
C ASP A 168 -3.44 12.05 13.45
N ARG A 169 -3.60 11.30 14.54
CA ARG A 169 -3.77 11.86 15.89
C ARG A 169 -2.57 12.71 16.33
N GLN A 170 -1.34 12.29 16.03
CA GLN A 170 -0.13 13.06 16.35
C GLN A 170 -0.12 14.40 15.60
N TYR A 171 -0.47 14.41 14.32
CA TYR A 171 -0.59 15.65 13.55
C TYR A 171 -1.74 16.53 14.05
N GLN A 172 -2.89 15.96 14.40
CA GLN A 172 -3.99 16.72 14.98
C GLN A 172 -3.62 17.39 16.31
N ALA A 173 -2.90 16.68 17.19
CA ALA A 173 -2.45 17.24 18.46
C ALA A 173 -1.44 18.37 18.27
N ALA A 174 -0.57 18.27 17.26
CA ALA A 174 0.37 19.32 16.89
C ALA A 174 -0.33 20.54 16.23
N GLU A 175 -1.43 20.32 15.50
CA GLU A 175 -2.25 21.37 14.87
C GLU A 175 -3.08 22.16 15.91
N HIS A 176 -3.47 21.54 17.02
CA HIS A 176 -4.28 22.15 18.09
C HIS A 176 -3.63 22.05 19.49
N PRO A 177 -2.51 22.75 19.76
CA PRO A 177 -1.81 22.63 21.05
C PRO A 177 -2.61 23.15 22.26
N ALA A 178 -3.55 24.07 22.03
CA ALA A 178 -4.23 24.85 23.07
C ALA A 178 -5.34 24.07 23.82
N GLU A 179 -5.93 23.03 23.24
CA GLU A 179 -7.00 22.26 23.91
C GLU A 179 -6.44 21.24 24.91
N HIS A 180 -5.26 20.67 24.66
CA HIS A 180 -4.68 19.64 25.52
C HIS A 180 -3.99 20.17 26.80
N HIS A 181 -3.61 21.46 26.84
CA HIS A 181 -3.06 22.09 28.06
C HIS A 181 -4.14 22.61 29.03
N GLY A 182 -5.40 22.69 28.60
CA GLY A 182 -6.52 23.12 29.44
C GLY A 182 -6.91 22.10 30.52
N GLU A 183 -6.83 20.81 30.22
CA GLU A 183 -7.24 19.73 31.14
C GLU A 183 -6.23 19.48 32.28
N SER A 184 -4.93 19.63 32.01
CA SER A 184 -3.88 19.54 33.03
C SER A 184 -3.89 20.75 33.98
N SER A 185 -4.25 21.93 33.48
CA SER A 185 -4.37 23.15 34.28
C SER A 185 -5.59 23.13 35.21
N HIS A 186 -6.72 22.59 34.74
CA HIS A 186 -7.96 22.53 35.52
C HIS A 186 -7.91 21.49 36.66
N SER A 187 -7.23 20.36 36.44
CA SER A 187 -7.03 19.32 37.46
C SER A 187 -6.12 19.78 38.60
N LEU A 188 -5.04 20.52 38.29
CA LEU A 188 -4.13 21.12 39.28
C LEU A 188 -4.78 22.22 40.13
N GLN A 189 -5.71 23.00 39.57
CA GLN A 189 -6.44 24.02 40.34
C GLN A 189 -7.53 23.43 41.24
N SER A 190 -8.15 22.31 40.85
CA SER A 190 -9.16 21.65 41.70
C SER A 190 -8.53 21.00 42.94
N HIS A 191 -7.33 20.42 42.83
CA HIS A 191 -6.63 19.82 43.96
C HIS A 191 -6.12 20.84 44.99
N LYS A 192 -5.73 22.05 44.55
CA LYS A 192 -5.31 23.12 45.48
C LYS A 192 -6.47 23.72 46.29
N LYS A 193 -7.71 23.69 45.79
CA LYS A 193 -8.88 24.18 46.53
C LYS A 193 -9.37 23.23 47.62
N VAL A 194 -9.11 21.93 47.51
CA VAL A 194 -9.54 20.93 48.52
C VAL A 194 -8.55 20.84 49.70
N SER A 195 -7.30 21.25 49.52
CA SER A 195 -6.27 21.21 50.59
C SER A 195 -6.27 22.42 51.54
N ASN A 196 -7.08 23.45 51.29
CA ASN A 196 -7.12 24.70 52.07
C ASN A 196 -8.48 24.95 52.76
N GLY A 197 -9.31 23.91 52.91
CA GLY A 197 -10.60 23.96 53.61
C GLY A 197 -10.57 23.18 54.92
#